data_AF-A0A939E8D6-F1
#
_entry.id   AF-A0A939E8D6-F1
#
_cell.length_a   1.000
_cell.length_b   1.000
_cell.length_c   1.000
_cell.angle_alpha   90.00
_cell.angle_beta   90.00
_cell.angle_gamma   90.00
#
_symmetry.space_group_name_H-M   'P 1'
#
loop_
_entity.id
_entity.type
_entity.pdbx_description
1 polymer ?
#
loop_
_entity_poly.entity_id
_entity_poly.type
_entity_poly.pdbx_seq_one_letter_code
_entity_poly.pdbx_strand_id
1 'polypeptide(L)'
;MTAFDDPAYAEILSHMTVFNDGIGISLANRLLYGSNFPDNLNGTDLIPSVLSEIGVPLRIYLLGARENQVLLAGKYIESVYPNHKIVGWRNGFFDLNDCDAICEDINRAKPDLLLVGMGNPRQETFIVQNRYRLNATVTVGVGALFDFMSGTVIRAPKIVQAVGLEWLFRLLQEPRRLFRRYVFGIPRFLIEILKLKFKGSVTKPVRSL
;
A
#
# COMPACT_ATOMS: atom_id res chain seq x y z
N MET A 1 -4.28 7.63 -11.37
CA MET A 1 -4.93 7.28 -12.66
C MET A 1 -6.22 6.54 -12.46
N THR A 2 -6.26 5.44 -11.70
CA THR A 2 -7.54 4.75 -11.37
C THR A 2 -8.61 5.72 -10.86
N ALA A 3 -8.28 6.58 -9.89
CA ALA A 3 -9.21 7.60 -9.38
C ALA A 3 -9.61 8.69 -10.40
N PHE A 4 -8.83 8.92 -11.46
CA PHE A 4 -9.25 9.81 -12.56
C PHE A 4 -10.31 9.15 -13.44
N ASP A 5 -10.29 7.82 -13.55
CA ASP A 5 -11.21 7.02 -14.35
C ASP A 5 -12.46 6.61 -13.58
N ASP A 6 -12.36 6.52 -12.26
CA ASP A 6 -13.40 6.03 -11.36
C ASP A 6 -13.65 7.04 -10.22
N PRO A 7 -14.71 7.86 -10.33
CA PRO A 7 -15.10 8.81 -9.28
C PRO A 7 -15.45 8.15 -7.95
N ALA A 8 -16.00 6.93 -7.96
CA ALA A 8 -16.31 6.21 -6.74
C ALA A 8 -15.01 5.81 -6.02
N TYR A 9 -13.98 5.44 -6.78
CA TYR A 9 -12.66 5.18 -6.22
C TYR A 9 -11.96 6.45 -5.73
N ALA A 10 -12.11 7.58 -6.43
CA ALA A 10 -11.63 8.87 -5.95
C ALA A 10 -12.26 9.25 -4.60
N GLU A 11 -13.56 9.02 -4.45
CA GLU A 11 -14.28 9.24 -3.20
C GLU A 11 -13.78 8.30 -2.10
N ILE A 12 -13.55 7.01 -2.39
CA ILE A 12 -12.94 6.09 -1.40
C ILE A 12 -11.61 6.64 -0.88
N LEU A 13 -10.73 7.11 -1.77
CA LEU A 13 -9.43 7.67 -1.37
C LEU A 13 -9.54 8.96 -0.55
N SER A 14 -10.63 9.73 -0.67
CA SER A 14 -10.83 10.97 0.10
C SER A 14 -11.02 10.70 1.60
N HIS A 15 -11.42 9.48 1.98
CA HIS A 15 -11.57 9.03 3.36
C HIS A 15 -10.29 8.40 3.94
N MET A 16 -9.15 8.46 3.23
CA MET A 16 -7.90 7.81 3.62
C MET A 16 -6.72 8.78 3.62
N THR A 17 -5.74 8.53 4.49
CA THR A 17 -4.42 9.13 4.34
C THR A 17 -3.65 8.40 3.25
N VAL A 18 -3.30 9.11 2.18
CA VAL A 18 -2.56 8.55 1.04
C VAL A 18 -1.09 8.92 1.14
N PHE A 19 -0.23 7.91 1.23
CA PHE A 19 1.22 8.09 1.26
C PHE A 19 1.81 8.28 -0.14
N ASN A 20 2.95 8.95 -0.22
CA ASN A 20 3.69 9.13 -1.46
C ASN A 20 4.47 7.85 -1.82
N ASP A 21 3.74 6.88 -2.38
CA ASP A 21 4.31 5.61 -2.84
C ASP A 21 4.83 5.72 -4.29
N GLY A 22 6.15 5.61 -4.42
CA GLY A 22 6.83 5.33 -5.68
C GLY A 22 7.27 6.56 -6.46
N ILE A 23 8.13 6.30 -7.45
CA ILE A 23 8.86 7.32 -8.23
C ILE A 23 7.91 8.22 -9.02
N GLY A 24 6.77 7.69 -9.49
CA GLY A 24 5.79 8.47 -10.25
C GLY A 24 5.23 9.65 -9.44
N ILE A 25 4.93 9.44 -8.16
CA ILE A 25 4.42 10.49 -7.28
C ILE A 25 5.52 11.49 -6.93
N SER A 26 6.75 11.04 -6.71
CA SER A 26 7.91 11.93 -6.53
C SER A 26 8.15 12.82 -7.75
N LEU A 27 8.10 12.25 -8.96
CA LEU A 27 8.22 13.00 -10.20
C LEU A 27 7.08 14.02 -10.37
N ALA A 28 5.84 13.63 -10.05
CA ALA A 28 4.71 14.55 -10.09
C ALA A 28 4.90 15.73 -9.12
N ASN A 29 5.35 15.46 -7.90
CA ASN A 29 5.63 16.51 -6.92
C ASN A 29 6.72 17.48 -7.41
N ARG A 30 7.78 16.95 -8.01
CA ARG A 30 8.85 17.77 -8.61
C ARG A 30 8.34 18.61 -9.78
N LEU A 31 7.50 18.04 -10.64
CA LEU A 31 6.96 18.75 -11.80
C LEU A 31 5.97 19.86 -11.41
N LEU A 32 5.10 19.58 -10.42
CA LEU A 32 4.04 20.50 -9.98
C LEU A 32 4.56 21.57 -9.02
N TYR A 33 5.41 21.19 -8.07
CA TYR A 33 5.80 22.05 -6.94
C TYR A 33 7.29 22.37 -6.89
N GLY A 34 8.11 21.78 -7.75
CA GLY A 34 9.56 22.03 -7.78
C GLY A 34 10.34 21.45 -6.59
N SER A 35 9.73 20.55 -5.81
CA SER A 35 10.36 19.92 -4.64
C SER A 35 10.29 18.39 -4.71
N ASN A 36 11.15 17.71 -3.96
CA ASN A 36 11.08 16.27 -3.76
C ASN A 36 10.46 15.98 -2.39
N PHE A 37 9.82 14.83 -2.25
CA PHE A 37 9.51 14.30 -0.92
C PHE A 37 10.83 13.91 -0.22
N PRO A 38 10.89 14.04 1.12
CA PRO A 38 12.07 13.62 1.89
C PRO A 38 12.28 12.10 1.77
N ASP A 39 11.20 11.32 1.90
CA ASP A 39 11.23 9.86 1.89
C ASP A 39 10.17 9.28 0.96
N ASN A 40 10.38 8.05 0.48
CA ASN A 40 9.37 7.29 -0.26
C ASN A 40 8.64 6.36 0.71
N LEU A 41 7.43 6.74 1.11
CA LEU A 41 6.64 6.04 2.12
C LEU A 41 5.86 4.86 1.52
N ASN A 42 6.53 4.05 0.70
CA ASN A 42 5.95 2.84 0.16
C ASN A 42 5.71 1.80 1.27
N GLY A 43 4.65 1.01 1.16
CA GLY A 43 4.28 0.04 2.21
C GLY A 43 5.36 -1.02 2.47
N THR A 44 6.19 -1.34 1.48
CA THR A 44 7.29 -2.31 1.58
C THR A 44 8.51 -1.83 2.37
N ASP A 45 8.61 -0.54 2.63
CA ASP A 45 9.66 0.08 3.47
C ASP A 45 9.09 0.64 4.76
N LEU A 46 7.93 1.30 4.68
CA LEU A 46 7.28 1.94 5.82
C LEU A 46 6.95 0.93 6.91
N ILE A 47 6.31 -0.20 6.56
CA ILE A 47 5.90 -1.18 7.57
C ILE A 47 7.11 -1.80 8.28
N PRO A 48 8.15 -2.31 7.59
CA PRO A 48 9.38 -2.75 8.25
C PRO A 48 10.02 -1.72 9.19
N SER A 49 10.10 -0.45 8.79
CA SER A 49 10.65 0.62 9.65
C SER A 49 9.78 0.85 10.88
N VAL A 50 8.45 0.94 10.72
CA VAL A 50 7.51 1.04 11.85
C VAL A 50 7.69 -0.12 12.82
N LEU A 51 7.74 -1.37 12.34
CA LEU A 51 7.92 -2.54 13.19
C LEU A 51 9.32 -2.59 13.85
N SER A 52 10.34 -2.01 13.22
CA SER A 52 11.69 -1.98 13.79
C SER A 52 11.86 -0.92 14.88
N GLU A 53 11.17 0.22 14.73
CA GLU A 53 11.42 1.42 15.52
C GLU A 53 10.36 1.68 16.59
N ILE A 54 9.17 1.09 16.45
CA ILE A 54 8.10 1.32 17.41
C ILE A 54 8.49 0.73 18.79
N GLY A 55 8.56 1.60 19.79
CA GLY A 55 9.00 1.24 21.14
C GLY A 55 8.00 0.43 21.96
N VAL A 56 6.90 -0.04 21.37
CA VAL A 56 5.85 -0.81 22.04
C VAL A 56 5.50 -2.08 21.25
N PRO A 57 5.23 -3.20 21.94
CA PRO A 57 4.68 -4.40 21.30
C PRO A 57 3.37 -4.11 20.58
N LEU A 58 3.18 -4.70 19.40
CA LEU A 58 1.98 -4.57 18.61
C LEU A 58 1.29 -5.92 18.46
N ARG A 59 -0.04 -5.91 18.52
CA ARG A 59 -0.93 -6.99 18.07
C ARG A 59 -1.28 -6.75 16.60
N ILE A 60 -0.77 -7.60 15.71
CA ILE A 60 -0.86 -7.40 14.27
C ILE A 60 -1.83 -8.42 13.67
N TYR A 61 -2.77 -7.97 12.85
CA TYR A 61 -3.63 -8.84 12.04
C TYR A 61 -3.31 -8.67 10.55
N LEU A 62 -3.21 -9.78 9.82
CA LEU A 62 -2.86 -9.80 8.39
C LEU A 62 -4.07 -10.20 7.53
N LEU A 63 -4.60 -9.28 6.72
CA LEU A 63 -5.71 -9.56 5.82
C LEU A 63 -5.28 -9.40 4.36
N GLY A 64 -5.21 -10.48 3.58
CA GLY A 64 -4.88 -10.37 2.17
C GLY A 64 -4.06 -11.53 1.64
N ALA A 65 -3.54 -11.35 0.43
CA ALA A 65 -2.78 -12.34 -0.32
C ALA A 65 -3.46 -13.72 -0.39
N ARG A 66 -2.71 -14.72 -0.86
CA ARG A 66 -3.11 -16.12 -0.80
C ARG A 66 -2.80 -16.68 0.58
N GLU A 67 -3.52 -17.71 0.98
CA GLU A 67 -3.41 -18.34 2.29
C GLU A 67 -1.96 -18.70 2.67
N ASN A 68 -1.25 -19.38 1.76
CA ASN A 68 0.15 -19.73 1.98
C ASN A 68 1.05 -18.49 2.15
N GLN A 69 0.79 -17.43 1.40
CA GLN A 69 1.60 -16.21 1.42
C GLN A 69 1.38 -15.41 2.70
N VAL A 70 0.13 -15.18 3.11
CA VAL A 70 -0.17 -14.42 4.34
C VAL A 70 0.32 -15.17 5.59
N LEU A 71 0.22 -16.50 5.59
CA LEU A 71 0.76 -17.33 6.67
C LEU A 71 2.30 -17.20 6.77
N LEU A 72 3.00 -17.29 5.64
CA LEU A 72 4.46 -17.14 5.59
C LEU A 72 4.90 -15.71 5.97
N ALA A 73 4.16 -14.68 5.55
CA ALA A 73 4.41 -13.31 5.96
C ALA A 73 4.26 -13.13 7.48
N GLY A 74 3.25 -13.77 8.09
CA GLY A 74 3.09 -13.79 9.55
C GLY A 74 4.29 -14.40 10.26
N LYS A 75 4.74 -15.60 9.82
CA LYS A 75 5.93 -16.25 10.37
C LYS A 75 7.20 -15.42 10.20
N TYR A 76 7.34 -14.73 9.07
CA TYR A 76 8.45 -13.80 8.84
C TYR A 76 8.43 -12.65 9.85
N ILE A 77 7.26 -12.03 10.07
CA ILE A 77 7.12 -10.93 11.04
C ILE A 77 7.48 -11.41 12.45
N GLU A 78 6.99 -12.57 12.88
CA GLU A 78 7.32 -13.11 14.22
C GLU A 78 8.81 -13.43 14.39
N SER A 79 9.46 -13.88 13.31
CA SER A 79 10.90 -14.18 13.30
C SER A 79 11.77 -12.92 13.34
N VAL A 80 11.43 -11.92 12.53
CA VAL A 80 12.27 -10.72 12.35
C VAL A 80 11.95 -9.63 13.38
N TYR A 81 10.71 -9.56 13.85
CA TYR A 81 10.22 -8.58 14.82
C TYR A 81 9.60 -9.27 16.04
N PRO A 82 10.40 -9.98 16.86
CA PRO A 82 9.90 -10.86 17.93
C PRO A 82 9.14 -10.14 19.05
N ASN A 83 9.24 -8.80 19.12
CA ASN A 83 8.49 -7.98 20.07
C ASN A 83 7.03 -7.79 19.67
N HIS A 84 6.63 -8.21 18.47
CA HIS A 84 5.26 -8.12 17.99
C HIS A 84 4.59 -9.49 17.95
N LYS A 85 3.26 -9.48 18.00
CA LYS A 85 2.45 -10.70 18.01
C LYS A 85 1.48 -10.70 16.84
N ILE A 86 1.54 -11.73 16.01
CA ILE A 86 0.47 -11.98 15.04
C ILE A 86 -0.75 -12.53 15.80
N VAL A 87 -1.85 -11.80 15.78
CA VAL A 87 -3.07 -12.16 16.52
C VAL A 87 -4.15 -12.79 15.63
N GLY A 88 -3.92 -12.80 14.32
CA GLY A 88 -4.78 -13.45 13.35
C GLY A 88 -4.32 -13.18 11.93
N TRP A 89 -4.83 -13.96 10.99
CA TRP A 89 -4.63 -13.75 9.57
C TRP A 89 -5.81 -14.30 8.78
N ARG A 90 -6.05 -13.72 7.60
CA ARG A 90 -7.05 -14.20 6.64
C ARG A 90 -6.60 -13.89 5.22
N ASN A 91 -6.88 -14.80 4.28
CA ASN A 91 -6.60 -14.56 2.86
C ASN A 91 -7.51 -13.45 2.29
N GLY A 92 -7.11 -12.85 1.17
CA GLY A 92 -7.80 -11.71 0.57
C GLY A 92 -8.98 -12.05 -0.36
N PHE A 93 -9.33 -13.32 -0.52
CA PHE A 93 -10.25 -13.80 -1.54
C PHE A 93 -11.62 -14.11 -0.92
N PHE A 94 -12.48 -13.10 -0.87
CA PHE A 94 -13.85 -13.16 -0.33
C PHE A 94 -14.77 -12.16 -1.07
N ASP A 95 -16.07 -12.16 -0.81
CA ASP A 95 -16.96 -11.14 -1.36
C ASP A 95 -16.88 -9.86 -0.51
N LEU A 96 -16.61 -8.71 -1.14
CA LEU A 96 -16.61 -7.44 -0.40
C LEU A 96 -18.01 -7.02 0.08
N ASN A 97 -19.06 -7.56 -0.52
CA ASN A 97 -20.43 -7.33 -0.09
C ASN A 97 -20.82 -8.16 1.14
N ASP A 98 -20.02 -9.17 1.50
CA ASP A 98 -20.24 -10.04 2.67
C ASP A 98 -18.95 -10.12 3.51
N CYS A 99 -18.75 -9.07 4.31
CA CYS A 99 -17.55 -8.91 5.15
C CYS A 99 -17.82 -9.17 6.64
N ASP A 100 -19.02 -9.62 7.02
CA ASP A 100 -19.47 -9.65 8.42
C ASP A 100 -18.60 -10.56 9.27
N ALA A 101 -18.45 -11.81 8.85
CA ALA A 101 -17.61 -12.80 9.53
C ALA A 101 -16.13 -12.36 9.62
N ILE A 102 -15.62 -11.66 8.60
CA ILE A 102 -14.23 -11.18 8.56
C ILE A 102 -14.03 -10.03 9.53
N CYS A 103 -14.96 -9.06 9.57
CA CYS A 103 -14.93 -7.96 10.51
C CYS A 103 -15.02 -8.49 11.96
N GLU A 104 -15.90 -9.45 12.21
CA GLU A 104 -16.02 -10.08 13.53
C GLU A 104 -14.75 -10.81 13.96
N ASP A 105 -14.12 -11.57 13.06
CA ASP A 105 -12.86 -12.27 13.33
C ASP A 105 -11.73 -11.29 13.67
N ILE A 106 -11.56 -10.23 12.86
CA ILE A 106 -10.60 -9.16 13.10
C ILE A 106 -10.86 -8.49 14.46
N ASN A 107 -12.11 -8.13 14.74
CA ASN A 107 -12.48 -7.44 15.98
C ASN A 107 -12.25 -8.32 17.21
N ARG A 108 -12.51 -9.62 17.11
CA ARG A 108 -12.25 -10.59 18.19
C ARG A 108 -10.76 -10.69 18.48
N ALA A 109 -9.92 -10.61 17.46
CA ALA A 109 -8.47 -10.62 17.60
C ALA A 109 -7.92 -9.33 18.23
N LYS A 110 -8.69 -8.23 18.26
CA LYS A 110 -8.30 -6.92 18.83
C LYS A 110 -6.89 -6.48 18.42
N PRO A 111 -6.63 -6.28 17.12
CA PRO A 111 -5.33 -5.83 16.66
C PRO A 111 -5.11 -4.35 16.93
N ASP A 112 -3.87 -3.98 17.26
CA ASP A 112 -3.41 -2.60 17.22
C ASP A 112 -3.17 -2.16 15.77
N LEU A 113 -2.66 -3.08 14.94
CA LEU A 113 -2.33 -2.84 13.55
C LEU A 113 -2.98 -3.88 12.63
N LEU A 114 -3.88 -3.44 11.75
CA LEU A 114 -4.46 -4.24 10.68
C LEU A 114 -3.75 -3.92 9.36
N LEU A 115 -3.02 -4.90 8.82
CA LEU A 115 -2.37 -4.79 7.52
C LEU A 115 -3.24 -5.45 6.44
N VAL A 116 -3.62 -4.70 5.41
CA VAL A 116 -4.52 -5.16 4.34
C VAL A 116 -3.79 -5.23 3.00
N GLY A 117 -3.47 -6.44 2.54
CA GLY A 117 -2.71 -6.71 1.31
C GLY A 117 -3.56 -7.37 0.22
N MET A 118 -4.57 -6.67 -0.29
CA MET A 118 -5.48 -7.20 -1.34
C MET A 118 -5.27 -6.55 -2.72
N GLY A 119 -4.38 -5.58 -2.79
CA GLY A 119 -4.14 -4.80 -4.00
C GLY A 119 -5.19 -3.72 -4.23
N ASN A 120 -4.83 -2.77 -5.09
CA ASN A 120 -5.65 -1.64 -5.47
C ASN A 120 -6.62 -2.04 -6.61
N PRO A 121 -7.91 -1.70 -6.56
CA PRO A 121 -8.60 -0.84 -5.57
C PRO A 121 -9.19 -1.59 -4.36
N ARG A 122 -9.16 -2.93 -4.39
CA ARG A 122 -9.92 -3.81 -3.49
C ARG A 122 -9.64 -3.56 -2.00
N GLN A 123 -8.38 -3.31 -1.64
CA GLN A 123 -7.99 -3.06 -0.25
C GLN A 123 -8.56 -1.74 0.28
N GLU A 124 -8.50 -0.66 -0.51
CA GLU A 124 -9.03 0.64 -0.07
C GLU A 124 -10.55 0.59 0.05
N THR A 125 -11.23 -0.09 -0.89
CA THR A 125 -12.67 -0.33 -0.83
C THR A 125 -13.07 -1.06 0.45
N PHE A 126 -12.40 -2.18 0.79
CA PHE A 126 -12.68 -2.92 2.02
C PHE A 126 -12.50 -2.05 3.27
N ILE A 127 -11.38 -1.33 3.37
CA ILE A 127 -11.05 -0.50 4.53
C ILE A 127 -12.12 0.58 4.71
N VAL A 128 -12.43 1.33 3.66
CA VAL A 128 -13.35 2.47 3.75
C VAL A 128 -14.79 2.02 3.99
N GLN A 129 -15.25 0.94 3.35
CA GLN A 129 -16.60 0.41 3.56
C GLN A 129 -16.81 -0.13 4.97
N ASN A 130 -15.76 -0.69 5.59
CA ASN A 130 -15.87 -1.31 6.92
C ASN A 130 -15.22 -0.47 8.04
N ARG A 131 -14.80 0.77 7.77
CA ARG A 131 -14.03 1.59 8.74
C ARG A 131 -14.72 1.80 10.09
N TYR A 132 -16.05 1.86 10.12
CA TYR A 132 -16.82 2.01 11.36
C TYR A 132 -17.12 0.68 12.05
N ARG A 133 -16.83 -0.43 11.38
CA ARG A 133 -17.04 -1.79 11.88
C ARG A 133 -15.75 -2.42 12.38
N LEU A 134 -14.59 -1.95 11.91
CA LEU A 134 -13.28 -2.46 12.29
C LEU A 134 -12.80 -1.75 13.56
N ASN A 135 -12.44 -2.54 14.58
CA ASN A 135 -11.96 -2.06 15.88
C ASN A 135 -10.42 -1.99 15.97
N ALA A 136 -9.73 -2.07 14.85
CA ALA A 136 -8.27 -1.95 14.81
C ALA A 136 -7.85 -0.49 15.08
N THR A 137 -6.81 -0.26 15.89
CA THR A 137 -6.33 1.11 16.18
C THR A 137 -5.81 1.80 14.92
N VAL A 138 -5.02 1.09 14.12
CA VAL A 138 -4.52 1.58 12.83
C VAL A 138 -4.76 0.51 11.77
N THR A 139 -5.32 0.94 10.63
CA THR A 139 -5.52 0.08 9.45
C THR A 139 -4.74 0.63 8.27
N VAL A 140 -3.90 -0.20 7.63
CA VAL A 140 -3.03 0.22 6.53
C VAL A 140 -3.20 -0.71 5.33
N GLY A 141 -3.48 -0.13 4.17
CA GLY A 141 -3.38 -0.84 2.89
C GLY A 141 -1.91 -1.01 2.51
N VAL A 142 -1.44 -2.25 2.38
CA VAL A 142 -0.01 -2.58 2.17
C VAL A 142 0.29 -3.16 0.80
N GLY A 143 -0.72 -3.35 -0.04
CA GLY A 143 -0.53 -3.88 -1.40
C GLY A 143 0.15 -5.25 -1.38
N ALA A 144 1.30 -5.35 -2.05
CA ALA A 144 2.05 -6.60 -2.25
C ALA A 144 3.01 -6.94 -1.09
N LEU A 145 2.94 -6.26 0.06
CA LEU A 145 3.86 -6.48 1.19
C LEU A 145 3.98 -7.96 1.59
N PHE A 146 2.88 -8.69 1.64
CA PHE A 146 2.88 -10.10 2.01
C PHE A 146 3.58 -10.98 0.99
N ASP A 147 3.52 -10.64 -0.29
CA ASP A 147 4.24 -11.38 -1.35
C ASP A 147 5.76 -11.23 -1.16
N PHE A 148 6.23 -10.05 -0.71
CA PHE A 148 7.64 -9.82 -0.36
C PHE A 148 8.05 -10.52 0.94
N MET A 149 7.28 -10.36 2.01
CA MET A 149 7.59 -10.96 3.32
C MET A 149 7.52 -12.49 3.29
N SER A 150 6.66 -13.07 2.46
CA SER A 150 6.60 -14.52 2.25
C SER A 150 7.77 -15.07 1.42
N GLY A 151 8.56 -14.21 0.78
CA GLY A 151 9.64 -14.59 -0.14
C GLY A 151 9.15 -15.06 -1.51
N THR A 152 7.85 -14.98 -1.80
CA THR A 152 7.26 -15.38 -3.09
C THR A 152 7.66 -14.42 -4.21
N VAL A 153 7.81 -13.13 -3.89
CA VAL A 153 8.29 -12.10 -4.82
C VAL A 153 9.66 -11.60 -4.35
N ILE A 154 10.64 -11.69 -5.25
CA ILE A 154 11.99 -11.21 -4.99
C ILE A 154 12.02 -9.71 -5.22
N ARG A 155 12.46 -8.97 -4.19
CA ARG A 155 12.66 -7.52 -4.28
C ARG A 155 13.93 -7.21 -5.09
N ALA A 156 13.93 -6.06 -5.78
CA ALA A 156 15.13 -5.62 -6.50
C ALA A 156 16.33 -5.47 -5.54
N PRO A 157 17.57 -5.76 -5.97
CA PRO A 157 18.74 -5.49 -5.14
C PRO A 157 18.80 -4.02 -4.68
N LYS A 158 19.37 -3.74 -3.49
CA LYS A 158 19.42 -2.38 -2.92
C LYS A 158 20.01 -1.34 -3.89
N ILE A 159 21.03 -1.72 -4.66
CA ILE A 159 21.63 -0.83 -5.68
C ILE A 159 20.60 -0.46 -6.74
N VAL A 160 19.81 -1.42 -7.21
CA VAL A 160 18.76 -1.21 -8.23
C VAL A 160 17.63 -0.33 -7.67
N GLN A 161 17.28 -0.50 -6.40
CA GLN A 161 16.33 0.37 -5.72
C GLN A 161 16.88 1.80 -5.58
N ALA A 162 18.15 1.94 -5.16
CA ALA A 162 18.82 3.23 -4.95
C ALA A 162 18.93 4.06 -6.23
N VAL A 163 19.13 3.42 -7.38
CA VAL A 163 19.12 4.12 -8.69
C VAL A 163 17.71 4.31 -9.26
N GLY A 164 16.66 3.93 -8.52
CA GLY A 164 15.27 4.10 -8.92
C GLY A 164 14.83 3.16 -10.07
N LEU A 165 15.50 2.03 -10.26
CA LEU A 165 15.20 1.06 -11.33
C LEU A 165 14.41 -0.17 -10.84
N GLU A 166 13.87 -0.14 -9.63
CA GLU A 166 13.02 -1.23 -9.11
C GLU A 166 11.82 -1.50 -10.04
N TRP A 167 11.26 -0.45 -10.63
CA TRP A 167 10.16 -0.55 -11.58
C TRP A 167 10.52 -1.43 -12.79
N LEU A 168 11.77 -1.33 -13.29
CA LEU A 168 12.28 -2.10 -14.42
C LEU A 168 12.54 -3.55 -14.02
N PHE A 169 13.10 -3.77 -12.83
CA PHE A 169 13.29 -5.11 -12.28
C PHE A 169 11.95 -5.85 -12.11
N ARG A 170 10.91 -5.15 -11.63
CA ARG A 170 9.55 -5.73 -11.55
C ARG A 170 8.95 -5.99 -12.93
N LEU A 171 9.17 -5.10 -13.91
CA LEU A 171 8.72 -5.32 -15.29
C LEU A 171 9.31 -6.59 -15.89
N LEU A 172 10.59 -6.88 -15.61
CA LEU A 172 11.23 -8.12 -16.06
C LEU A 172 10.65 -9.38 -15.39
N GLN A 173 10.23 -9.29 -14.12
CA GLN A 173 9.59 -10.40 -13.42
C GLN A 173 8.14 -10.63 -13.87
N GLU A 174 7.38 -9.56 -14.13
CA GLU A 174 5.95 -9.65 -14.46
C GLU A 174 5.57 -8.84 -15.71
N PRO A 175 6.17 -9.15 -16.88
CA PRO A 175 6.07 -8.31 -18.07
C PRO A 175 4.63 -8.14 -18.54
N ARG A 176 3.84 -9.23 -18.58
CA ARG A 176 2.43 -9.18 -19.02
C ARG A 176 1.55 -8.30 -18.13
N ARG A 177 1.73 -8.42 -16.81
CA ARG A 177 0.93 -7.68 -15.82
C ARG A 177 1.24 -6.19 -15.87
N LEU A 178 2.53 -5.86 -16.00
CA LEU A 178 3.02 -4.51 -15.88
C LEU A 178 3.04 -3.74 -17.20
N PHE A 179 3.16 -4.43 -18.35
CA PHE A 179 3.24 -3.79 -19.67
C PHE A 179 2.16 -2.72 -19.91
N ARG A 180 0.89 -3.04 -19.61
CA ARG A 180 -0.21 -2.06 -19.77
C ARG A 180 0.00 -0.81 -18.91
N ARG A 181 0.47 -0.98 -17.67
CA ARG A 181 0.76 0.13 -16.75
C ARG A 181 1.89 1.01 -17.25
N TYR A 182 2.95 0.44 -17.81
CA TYR A 182 4.10 1.22 -18.31
C TYR A 182 3.83 1.88 -19.65
N VAL A 183 3.22 1.17 -20.60
CA VAL A 183 3.04 1.67 -21.97
C VAL A 183 1.90 2.68 -22.07
N PHE A 184 0.79 2.44 -21.38
CA PHE A 184 -0.38 3.34 -21.45
C PHE A 184 -0.53 4.18 -20.17
N GLY A 185 -0.30 3.59 -19.01
CA GLY A 185 -0.52 4.26 -17.72
C GLY A 185 0.45 5.41 -17.44
N ILE A 186 1.76 5.21 -17.67
CA ILE A 186 2.77 6.24 -17.38
C ILE A 186 2.65 7.45 -18.31
N PRO A 187 2.58 7.30 -19.65
CA PRO A 187 2.42 8.47 -20.53
C PRO A 187 1.15 9.25 -20.21
N ARG A 188 0.04 8.55 -19.98
CA ARG A 188 -1.22 9.18 -19.58
C ARG A 188 -1.08 9.94 -18.26
N PHE A 189 -0.43 9.34 -17.26
CA PHE A 189 -0.16 10.00 -15.99
C PHE A 189 0.64 11.30 -16.17
N LEU A 190 1.72 11.27 -16.96
CA LEU A 190 2.53 12.46 -17.23
C LEU A 190 1.73 13.56 -17.93
N ILE A 191 0.90 13.21 -18.91
CA ILE A 191 0.02 14.17 -19.60
C ILE A 191 -0.94 14.84 -18.61
N GLU A 192 -1.59 14.07 -17.73
CA GLU A 192 -2.51 14.64 -16.73
C GLU A 192 -1.79 15.55 -15.71
N ILE A 193 -0.59 15.17 -15.26
CA ILE A 193 0.22 16.02 -14.39
C ILE A 193 0.61 17.33 -15.09
N LEU A 194 1.00 17.29 -16.36
CA LEU A 194 1.30 18.49 -17.13
C LEU A 194 0.07 19.39 -17.29
N LYS A 195 -1.11 18.81 -17.62
CA LYS A 195 -2.37 19.57 -17.69
C LYS A 195 -2.68 20.26 -16.37
N LEU A 196 -2.50 19.59 -15.24
CA LEU A 196 -2.70 20.19 -13.90
C LEU A 196 -1.75 21.38 -13.66
N LYS A 197 -0.48 21.26 -14.05
CA LYS A 197 0.49 22.35 -13.96
C LYS A 197 0.05 23.60 -14.72
N PHE A 198 -0.41 23.43 -15.96
CA PHE A 198 -0.79 24.54 -16.84
C PHE A 198 -2.16 25.15 -16.51
N LYS A 199 -3.06 24.41 -15.84
CA LYS A 199 -4.36 24.94 -15.40
C LYS A 199 -4.29 25.86 -14.18
N GLY A 200 -3.11 26.05 -13.57
CA GLY A 200 -2.91 26.96 -12.43
C GLY A 200 -3.68 26.57 -11.16
N SER A 201 -4.29 25.39 -11.11
CA SER A 201 -5.15 24.92 -10.02
C SER A 201 -4.37 24.33 -8.83
N VAL A 202 -3.06 24.57 -8.78
CA VAL A 202 -2.14 23.85 -7.89
C VAL A 202 -1.74 24.78 -6.76
N THR A 203 -2.51 24.73 -5.66
CA THR A 203 -2.13 25.34 -4.38
C THR A 203 -0.97 24.57 -3.76
N LYS A 204 0.02 25.26 -3.18
CA LYS A 204 1.14 24.60 -2.49
C LYS A 204 0.61 23.62 -1.44
N PRO A 205 1.20 22.42 -1.29
CA PRO A 205 0.81 21.52 -0.22
C PRO A 205 0.95 22.24 1.12
N VAL A 206 -0.07 22.09 1.97
CA VAL A 206 0.03 22.50 3.38
C VAL A 206 1.22 21.77 3.96
N ARG A 207 2.20 22.50 4.52
CA ARG A 207 3.33 21.90 5.24
C ARG A 207 2.75 20.95 6.29
N SER A 208 2.90 19.64 6.10
CA SER A 208 2.66 18.68 7.18
C SER A 208 3.70 18.92 8.27
N LEU A 209 3.22 18.95 9.51
CA LEU A 209 3.95 19.19 10.76
C LEU A 209 5.17 18.27 10.91
#